data_AF-A0A2V9GS13-F1
#
_entry.id   AF-A0A2V9GS13-F1
#
_cell.length_a   1.000
_cell.length_b   1.000
_cell.length_c   1.000
_cell.angle_alpha   90.00
_cell.angle_beta   90.00
_cell.angle_gamma   90.00
#
_symmetry.space_group_name_H-M   'P 1'
#
loop_
_entity.id
_entity.type
_entity.pdbx_description
1 polymer ?
#
loop_
_entity_poly.entity_id
_entity_poly.type
_entity_poly.pdbx_seq_one_letter_code
_entity_poly.pdbx_strand_id
1 'polypeptide(L)'
;MELVEFARIAEISKLSQPDQVLHFGWYIHVHRRMPRFHQAAIRSCYSELHMEAPNLSLLFTRLSERRPKALLKDADGYYLEHSVRQKLDGKHGQHETTIALSKLLKELPGKISDEAENLFLSEAITCYHNRAFRAAIVMARNLAYDHLLNWILKDAARISTFQASIAARVGPKKAAGITITN
;
A
#
# COMPACT_ATOMS: atom_id res chain seq x y z
N MET A 1 -4.85 10.05 3.71
CA MET A 1 -4.48 10.40 2.33
C MET A 1 -5.19 11.70 1.98
N GLU A 2 -4.40 12.73 1.73
CA GLU A 2 -4.88 14.03 1.28
C GLU A 2 -5.35 13.96 -0.18
N LEU A 3 -6.20 14.89 -0.60
CA LEU A 3 -6.74 14.87 -1.97
C LEU A 3 -5.64 15.05 -3.03
N VAL A 4 -4.67 15.92 -2.76
CA VAL A 4 -3.52 16.18 -3.65
C VAL A 4 -2.69 14.91 -3.88
N GLU A 5 -2.50 14.13 -2.82
CA GLU A 5 -1.79 12.86 -2.88
C GLU A 5 -2.58 11.86 -3.74
N PHE A 6 -3.87 11.64 -3.43
CA PHE A 6 -4.74 10.78 -4.22
C PHE A 6 -4.78 11.18 -5.70
N ALA A 7 -4.90 12.48 -5.99
CA ALA A 7 -5.02 12.99 -7.35
C ALA A 7 -3.81 12.66 -8.23
N ARG A 8 -2.62 12.63 -7.62
CA ARG A 8 -1.37 12.25 -8.29
C ARG A 8 -1.35 10.76 -8.63
N ILE A 9 -1.71 9.91 -7.65
CA ILE A 9 -1.69 8.45 -7.78
C ILE A 9 -2.70 7.97 -8.82
N ALA A 10 -3.91 8.52 -8.76
CA ALA A 10 -4.98 8.19 -9.68
C ALA A 10 -4.84 8.88 -11.05
N GLU A 11 -3.79 9.70 -11.25
CA GLU A 11 -3.53 10.52 -12.43
C GLU A 11 -4.77 11.31 -12.90
N ILE A 12 -5.48 11.93 -11.95
CA ILE A 12 -6.80 12.55 -12.18
C ILE A 12 -6.80 13.55 -13.34
N SER A 13 -5.71 14.30 -13.51
CA SER A 13 -5.56 15.29 -14.58
C SER A 13 -5.60 14.68 -15.99
N LYS A 14 -5.26 13.39 -16.15
CA LYS A 14 -5.31 12.67 -17.44
C LYS A 14 -6.66 12.02 -17.72
N LEU A 15 -7.53 11.93 -16.70
CA LEU A 15 -8.82 11.28 -16.83
C LEU A 15 -9.85 12.15 -17.55
N SER A 16 -10.87 11.51 -18.13
CA SER A 16 -12.03 12.21 -18.66
C SER A 16 -12.79 12.92 -17.54
N GLN A 17 -13.47 14.04 -17.82
CA GLN A 17 -14.27 14.75 -16.82
C GLN A 17 -15.29 13.85 -16.08
N PRO A 18 -16.03 12.94 -16.76
CA PRO A 18 -16.86 11.95 -16.06
C PRO A 18 -16.07 11.09 -15.07
N ASP A 19 -14.90 10.57 -15.48
CA ASP A 19 -14.09 9.71 -14.62
C ASP A 19 -13.47 10.46 -13.44
N GLN A 20 -13.06 11.72 -13.63
CA GLN A 20 -12.60 12.59 -12.55
C GLN A 20 -13.69 12.72 -11.46
N VAL A 21 -14.94 12.99 -11.85
CA VAL A 21 -16.07 13.07 -10.91
C VAL A 21 -16.28 11.76 -10.15
N LEU A 22 -16.17 10.60 -10.82
CA LEU A 22 -16.29 9.30 -10.17
C LEU A 22 -15.17 9.05 -9.15
N HIS A 23 -13.93 9.42 -9.48
CA HIS A 23 -12.80 9.29 -8.57
C HIS A 23 -12.91 10.24 -7.37
N PHE A 24 -13.37 11.47 -7.57
CA PHE A 24 -13.66 12.39 -6.46
C PHE A 24 -14.81 11.88 -5.59
N GLY A 25 -15.89 11.35 -6.17
CA GLY A 25 -16.98 10.73 -5.42
C GLY A 25 -16.50 9.56 -4.58
N TRP A 26 -15.61 8.72 -5.13
CA TRP A 26 -14.97 7.63 -4.41
C TRP A 26 -14.12 8.13 -3.24
N TYR A 27 -13.25 9.11 -3.49
CA TYR A 27 -12.40 9.71 -2.48
C TYR A 27 -13.20 10.29 -1.31
N ILE A 28 -14.30 10.99 -1.61
CA ILE A 28 -15.20 11.55 -0.60
C ILE A 28 -15.82 10.43 0.25
N HIS A 29 -16.25 9.33 -0.37
CA HIS A 29 -16.82 8.20 0.37
C HIS A 29 -15.79 7.50 1.27
N VAL A 30 -14.58 7.26 0.77
CA VAL A 30 -13.56 6.46 1.48
C VAL A 30 -12.79 7.29 2.49
N HIS A 31 -12.29 8.44 2.07
CA HIS A 31 -11.35 9.24 2.87
C HIS A 31 -12.03 10.34 3.67
N ARG A 32 -13.09 10.97 3.14
CA ARG A 32 -13.89 11.95 3.90
C ARG A 32 -15.05 11.32 4.67
N ARG A 33 -15.26 9.99 4.53
CA ARG A 33 -16.29 9.20 5.21
C ARG A 33 -17.71 9.75 5.04
N MET A 34 -17.98 10.41 3.92
CA MET A 34 -19.31 10.94 3.63
C MET A 34 -20.08 9.90 2.80
N PRO A 35 -21.20 9.34 3.29
CA PRO A 35 -21.96 8.33 2.55
C PRO A 35 -22.65 8.89 1.30
N ARG A 36 -22.83 10.22 1.26
CA ARG A 36 -23.42 10.99 0.16
C ARG A 36 -22.56 12.21 -0.14
N PHE A 37 -22.61 12.67 -1.39
CA PHE A 37 -21.95 13.90 -1.80
C PHE A 37 -22.84 14.74 -2.73
N HIS A 38 -22.55 16.03 -2.76
CA HIS A 38 -23.22 16.99 -3.64
C HIS A 38 -22.22 17.58 -4.64
N GLN A 39 -22.75 18.28 -5.65
CA GLN A 39 -21.93 18.97 -6.65
C GLN A 39 -20.96 19.98 -6.01
N ALA A 40 -21.33 20.62 -4.89
CA ALA A 40 -20.46 21.53 -4.14
C ALA A 40 -19.22 20.83 -3.57
N ALA A 41 -19.36 19.58 -3.08
CA ALA A 41 -18.25 18.80 -2.57
C ALA A 41 -17.27 18.43 -3.69
N ILE A 42 -17.79 18.01 -4.86
CA ILE A 42 -16.96 17.75 -6.05
C ILE A 42 -16.27 19.02 -6.55
N ARG A 43 -16.98 20.15 -6.60
CA ARG A 43 -16.41 21.44 -6.98
C ARG A 43 -15.26 21.85 -6.05
N SER A 44 -15.39 21.56 -4.76
CA SER A 44 -14.33 21.81 -3.78
C SER A 44 -13.08 20.98 -4.10
N CYS A 45 -13.24 19.73 -4.54
CA CYS A 45 -12.10 18.91 -4.98
C CYS A 45 -11.37 19.51 -6.20
N TYR A 46 -12.13 20.02 -7.19
CA TYR A 46 -11.53 20.73 -8.33
C TYR A 46 -10.76 21.98 -7.89
N SER A 47 -11.36 22.78 -7.00
CA SER A 47 -10.74 24.00 -6.47
C SER A 47 -9.46 23.72 -5.69
N GLU A 48 -9.46 22.69 -4.86
CA GLU A 48 -8.30 22.26 -4.04
C GLU A 48 -7.13 21.76 -4.91
N LEU A 49 -7.44 21.19 -6.08
CA LEU A 49 -6.46 20.75 -7.06
C LEU A 49 -6.10 21.83 -8.10
N HIS A 50 -6.64 23.04 -7.96
CA HIS A 50 -6.47 24.15 -8.91
C HIS A 50 -6.86 23.77 -10.36
N MET A 51 -7.91 22.96 -10.50
CA MET A 51 -8.46 22.52 -11.79
C MET A 51 -9.77 23.25 -12.08
N GLU A 52 -10.05 23.53 -13.36
CA GLU A 52 -11.33 24.09 -13.76
C GLU A 52 -12.44 23.02 -13.67
N ALA A 53 -13.49 23.32 -12.91
CA ALA A 53 -14.62 22.42 -12.77
C ALA A 53 -15.49 22.46 -14.03
N PRO A 54 -15.86 21.30 -14.61
CA PRO A 54 -16.79 21.26 -15.73
C PRO A 54 -18.22 21.61 -15.30
N ASN A 55 -19.16 21.57 -16.24
CA ASN A 55 -20.59 21.68 -15.92
C ASN A 55 -21.06 20.43 -15.15
N LEU A 56 -20.92 20.48 -13.82
CA LEU A 56 -21.24 19.38 -12.91
C LEU A 56 -22.72 19.01 -12.95
N SER A 57 -23.63 19.96 -13.16
CA SER A 57 -25.06 19.67 -13.22
C SER A 57 -25.39 18.77 -14.41
N LEU A 58 -24.87 19.09 -15.59
CA LEU A 58 -25.05 18.26 -16.78
C LEU A 58 -24.36 16.90 -16.64
N LEU A 59 -23.14 16.86 -16.11
CA LEU A 59 -22.40 15.61 -15.92
C LEU A 59 -23.07 14.67 -14.93
N PHE A 60 -23.59 15.18 -13.81
CA PHE A 60 -24.29 14.37 -12.83
C PHE A 60 -25.56 13.76 -13.42
N THR A 61 -26.32 14.52 -14.19
CA THR A 61 -27.48 14.01 -14.95
C THR A 61 -27.06 12.88 -15.88
N ARG A 62 -26.06 13.10 -16.73
CA ARG A 62 -25.53 12.07 -17.65
C ARG A 62 -25.05 10.81 -16.92
N LEU A 63 -24.34 10.95 -15.81
CA LEU A 63 -23.83 9.83 -15.02
C LEU A 63 -24.93 9.05 -14.28
N SER A 64 -26.03 9.71 -13.94
CA SER A 64 -27.19 9.10 -13.28
C SER A 64 -28.16 8.43 -14.25
N GLU A 65 -28.22 8.92 -15.49
CA GLU A 65 -29.14 8.44 -16.54
C GLU A 65 -28.53 7.42 -17.49
N ARG A 66 -27.20 7.42 -17.66
CA ARG A 66 -26.52 6.44 -18.53
C ARG A 66 -26.77 5.00 -18.07
N ARG A 67 -26.66 4.05 -19.00
CA ARG A 67 -26.72 2.61 -18.72
C ARG A 67 -25.39 1.94 -19.05
N PRO A 68 -24.73 1.27 -18.09
CA PRO A 68 -25.09 1.14 -16.67
C PRO A 68 -24.90 2.46 -15.90
N LYS A 69 -25.74 2.68 -14.88
CA LYS A 69 -25.70 3.89 -14.04
C LYS A 69 -24.36 3.98 -13.32
N ALA A 70 -23.77 5.17 -13.29
CA ALA A 70 -22.55 5.41 -12.51
C ALA A 70 -22.83 6.02 -11.15
N LEU A 71 -23.83 6.87 -11.12
CA LEU A 71 -24.30 7.58 -9.95
C LEU A 71 -25.73 7.19 -9.66
N LEU A 72 -26.01 7.09 -8.37
CA LEU A 72 -27.34 6.97 -7.83
C LEU A 72 -27.63 8.22 -7.02
N LYS A 73 -28.91 8.57 -6.91
CA LYS A 73 -29.38 9.75 -6.19
C LYS A 73 -30.51 9.35 -5.25
N ASP A 74 -30.48 9.87 -4.03
CA ASP A 74 -31.57 9.84 -3.07
C ASP A 74 -31.87 11.25 -2.54
N ALA A 75 -32.66 11.34 -1.45
CA ALA A 75 -33.00 12.61 -0.82
C ALA A 75 -31.77 13.35 -0.27
N ASP A 76 -30.77 12.61 0.19
CA ASP A 76 -29.59 13.12 0.89
C ASP A 76 -28.43 13.44 -0.04
N GLY A 77 -28.51 13.04 -1.32
CA GLY A 77 -27.56 13.46 -2.36
C GLY A 77 -27.22 12.37 -3.35
N TYR A 78 -25.98 12.39 -3.82
CA TYR A 78 -25.46 11.43 -4.80
C TYR A 78 -24.49 10.45 -4.15
N TYR A 79 -24.41 9.26 -4.73
CA TYR A 79 -23.42 8.25 -4.37
C TYR A 79 -23.07 7.39 -5.59
N LEU A 80 -21.89 6.76 -5.52
CA LEU A 80 -21.47 5.84 -6.57
C LEU A 80 -22.37 4.60 -6.61
N GLU A 81 -22.70 4.16 -7.82
CA GLU A 81 -23.29 2.84 -8.03
C GLU A 81 -22.31 1.74 -7.58
N HIS A 82 -22.84 0.61 -7.11
CA HIS A 82 -22.08 -0.46 -6.47
C HIS A 82 -20.93 -0.99 -7.33
N SER A 83 -21.16 -1.29 -8.61
CA SER A 83 -20.13 -1.81 -9.52
C SER A 83 -19.01 -0.79 -9.76
N VAL A 84 -19.35 0.49 -9.89
CA VAL A 84 -18.38 1.58 -10.03
C VAL A 84 -17.56 1.73 -8.75
N ARG A 85 -18.24 1.68 -7.60
CA ARG A 85 -17.58 1.75 -6.30
C ARG A 85 -16.61 0.59 -6.10
N GLN A 86 -17.04 -0.63 -6.37
CA GLN A 86 -16.21 -1.83 -6.23
C GLN A 86 -15.00 -1.79 -7.16
N LYS A 87 -15.17 -1.32 -8.40
CA LYS A 87 -14.06 -1.14 -9.35
C LYS A 87 -13.02 -0.15 -8.82
N LEU A 88 -13.45 0.95 -8.23
CA LEU A 88 -12.55 1.96 -7.65
C LEU A 88 -11.95 1.50 -6.31
N ASP A 89 -12.68 0.74 -5.48
CA ASP A 89 -12.14 0.09 -4.28
C ASP A 89 -11.04 -0.92 -4.63
N GLY A 90 -11.23 -1.72 -5.69
CA GLY A 90 -10.20 -2.63 -6.18
C GLY A 90 -8.97 -1.91 -6.73
N LYS A 91 -9.16 -0.73 -7.33
CA LYS A 91 -8.06 0.06 -7.94
C LYS A 91 -7.30 0.90 -6.91
N HIS A 92 -8.00 1.51 -5.96
CA HIS A 92 -7.47 2.56 -5.07
C HIS A 92 -7.67 2.26 -3.57
N GLY A 93 -8.56 1.34 -3.21
CA GLY A 93 -8.92 1.02 -1.83
C GLY A 93 -7.88 0.17 -1.08
N GLN A 94 -6.86 -0.33 -1.78
CA GLN A 94 -5.65 -0.86 -1.16
C GLN A 94 -4.64 0.29 -1.10
N HIS A 95 -4.26 0.71 0.11
CA HIS A 95 -3.33 1.83 0.35
C HIS A 95 -2.16 1.81 -0.64
N GLU A 96 -1.70 2.95 -1.17
CA GLU A 96 -0.59 2.97 -2.14
C GLU A 96 0.70 2.35 -1.56
N THR A 97 0.95 2.59 -0.28
CA THR A 97 1.97 1.88 0.52
C THR A 97 1.75 0.37 0.47
N THR A 98 0.51 -0.09 0.55
CA THR A 98 0.17 -1.51 0.41
C THR A 98 0.37 -2.01 -1.01
N ILE A 99 0.11 -1.24 -2.07
CA ILE A 99 0.32 -1.70 -3.47
C ILE A 99 1.82 -1.81 -3.80
N ALA A 100 2.60 -0.76 -3.52
CA ALA A 100 4.04 -0.78 -3.74
C ALA A 100 4.74 -1.81 -2.86
N LEU A 101 4.35 -1.91 -1.58
CA LEU A 101 4.86 -2.94 -0.67
C LEU A 101 4.39 -4.34 -1.08
N SER A 102 3.15 -4.52 -1.55
CA SER A 102 2.68 -5.83 -2.04
C SER A 102 3.46 -6.30 -3.26
N LYS A 103 3.83 -5.38 -4.17
CA LYS A 103 4.70 -5.72 -5.29
C LYS A 103 6.10 -6.11 -4.81
N LEU A 104 6.70 -5.31 -3.93
CA LEU A 104 8.01 -5.61 -3.34
C LEU A 104 8.01 -6.96 -2.59
N LEU A 105 6.97 -7.21 -1.80
CA LEU A 105 6.80 -8.45 -1.04
C LEU A 105 6.64 -9.66 -1.97
N LYS A 106 5.90 -9.53 -3.09
CA LYS A 106 5.75 -10.61 -4.08
C LYS A 106 7.05 -10.98 -4.79
N GLU A 107 7.98 -10.04 -4.92
CA GLU A 107 9.27 -10.27 -5.59
C GLU A 107 10.33 -10.89 -4.66
N LEU A 108 10.15 -10.85 -3.34
CA LEU A 108 11.13 -11.34 -2.36
C LEU A 108 11.30 -12.86 -2.34
N PRO A 109 10.25 -13.70 -2.42
CA PRO A 109 10.40 -15.16 -2.44
C PRO A 109 11.35 -15.65 -3.53
N GLY A 110 11.32 -15.03 -4.73
CA GLY A 110 12.21 -15.40 -5.83
C GLY A 110 13.70 -15.10 -5.60
N LYS A 111 14.05 -14.40 -4.51
CA LYS A 111 15.42 -14.10 -4.11
C LYS A 111 15.97 -15.03 -3.04
N ILE A 112 15.12 -15.88 -2.45
CA ILE A 112 15.52 -16.84 -1.41
C ILE A 112 15.66 -18.21 -2.06
N SER A 113 16.88 -18.74 -2.05
CA SER A 113 17.19 -20.07 -2.59
C SER A 113 16.81 -21.21 -1.65
N ASP A 114 16.72 -20.94 -0.35
CA ASP A 114 16.33 -21.92 0.65
C ASP A 114 14.80 -22.07 0.70
N GLU A 115 14.31 -23.30 0.56
CA GLU A 115 12.88 -23.58 0.45
C GLU A 115 12.13 -23.36 1.78
N ALA A 116 12.78 -23.65 2.92
CA ALA A 116 12.17 -23.47 4.24
C ALA A 116 12.04 -21.98 4.59
N GLU A 117 13.08 -21.19 4.32
CA GLU A 117 13.05 -19.73 4.45
C GLU A 117 11.99 -19.10 3.53
N ASN A 118 11.85 -19.62 2.31
CA ASN A 118 10.86 -19.15 1.33
C ASN A 118 9.42 -19.44 1.79
N LEU A 119 9.16 -20.65 2.27
CA LEU A 119 7.87 -21.02 2.87
C LEU A 119 7.53 -20.10 4.05
N PHE A 120 8.51 -19.87 4.95
CA PHE A 120 8.33 -19.02 6.12
C PHE A 120 8.07 -17.55 5.73
N LEU A 121 8.76 -17.03 4.72
CA LEU A 121 8.51 -15.70 4.17
C LEU A 121 7.10 -15.60 3.58
N SER A 122 6.66 -16.62 2.84
CA SER A 122 5.33 -16.66 2.23
C SER A 122 4.23 -16.59 3.28
N GLU A 123 4.39 -17.29 4.41
CA GLU A 123 3.48 -17.19 5.56
C GLU A 123 3.52 -15.80 6.22
N ALA A 124 4.69 -15.18 6.34
CA ALA A 124 4.82 -13.82 6.86
C ALA A 124 4.09 -12.78 5.97
N ILE A 125 4.19 -12.94 4.64
CA ILE A 125 3.48 -12.12 3.66
C ILE A 125 1.96 -12.35 3.76
N THR A 126 1.52 -13.60 3.94
CA THR A 126 0.10 -13.93 4.17
C THR A 126 -0.42 -13.26 5.44
N CYS A 127 0.34 -13.25 6.53
CA CYS A 127 -0.01 -12.52 7.75
C CYS A 127 -0.17 -11.00 7.49
N TYR A 128 0.72 -10.42 6.69
CA TYR A 128 0.64 -9.01 6.31
C TYR A 128 -0.65 -8.70 5.53
N HIS A 129 -1.00 -9.51 4.53
CA HIS A 129 -2.22 -9.34 3.74
C HIS A 129 -3.51 -9.52 4.56
N ASN A 130 -3.48 -10.37 5.58
CA ASN A 130 -4.58 -10.56 6.53
C ASN A 130 -4.60 -9.52 7.67
N ARG A 131 -3.83 -8.44 7.57
CA ARG A 131 -3.74 -7.36 8.58
C ARG A 131 -3.24 -7.83 9.95
N ALA A 132 -2.62 -9.00 10.04
CA ALA A 132 -1.96 -9.51 11.24
C ALA A 132 -0.54 -8.91 11.36
N PHE A 133 -0.45 -7.57 11.40
CA PHE A 133 0.82 -6.85 11.26
C PHE A 133 1.86 -7.21 12.33
N ARG A 134 1.43 -7.44 13.57
CA ARG A 134 2.35 -7.84 14.65
C ARG A 134 3.00 -9.19 14.39
N ALA A 135 2.23 -10.17 13.90
CA ALA A 135 2.74 -11.47 13.52
C ALA A 135 3.71 -11.35 12.34
N ALA A 136 3.31 -10.64 11.28
CA ALA A 136 4.15 -10.41 10.11
C ALA A 136 5.50 -9.77 10.45
N ILE A 137 5.52 -8.76 11.35
CA ILE A 137 6.75 -8.11 11.80
C ILE A 137 7.67 -9.09 12.54
N VAL A 138 7.12 -9.88 13.46
CA VAL A 138 7.91 -10.85 14.24
C VAL A 138 8.48 -11.94 13.33
N MET A 139 7.66 -12.48 12.42
CA MET A 139 8.10 -13.49 11.46
C MET A 139 9.20 -12.94 10.54
N ALA A 140 9.00 -11.78 9.92
CA ALA A 140 10.01 -11.19 9.04
C ALA A 140 11.34 -10.91 9.77
N ARG A 141 11.29 -10.48 11.04
CA ARG A 141 12.50 -10.29 11.86
C ARG A 141 13.22 -11.60 12.15
N ASN A 142 12.48 -12.64 12.53
CA ASN A 142 13.07 -13.96 12.81
C ASN A 142 13.74 -14.52 11.56
N LEU A 143 13.07 -14.45 10.42
CA LEU A 143 13.62 -14.89 9.14
C LEU A 143 14.88 -14.10 8.76
N ALA A 144 14.82 -12.76 8.84
CA ALA A 144 15.97 -11.93 8.50
C ALA A 144 17.19 -12.21 9.39
N TYR A 145 16.95 -12.47 10.69
CA TYR A 145 18.00 -12.81 11.63
C TYR A 145 18.60 -14.19 11.33
N ASP A 146 17.77 -15.21 11.11
CA ASP A 146 18.21 -16.56 10.77
C ASP A 146 19.00 -16.58 9.46
N HIS A 147 18.46 -15.94 8.41
CA HIS A 147 19.12 -15.81 7.12
C HIS A 147 20.48 -15.09 7.23
N LEU A 148 20.55 -14.01 8.01
CA LEU A 148 21.81 -13.29 8.25
C LEU A 148 22.83 -14.18 8.98
N LEU A 149 22.41 -14.91 10.02
CA LEU A 149 23.29 -15.83 10.73
C LEU A 149 23.83 -16.90 9.78
N ASN A 150 22.96 -17.58 9.04
CA ASN A 150 23.35 -18.58 8.06
C ASN A 150 24.31 -17.99 7.01
N TRP A 151 24.05 -16.77 6.54
CA TRP A 151 24.92 -16.08 5.58
C TRP A 151 26.32 -15.75 6.14
N ILE A 152 26.43 -15.36 7.41
CA ILE A 152 27.72 -15.10 8.09
C ILE A 152 28.46 -16.41 8.34
N LEU A 153 27.76 -17.41 8.88
CA LEU A 153 28.31 -18.68 9.34
C LEU A 153 28.78 -19.59 8.20
N LYS A 154 28.12 -19.52 7.04
CA LYS A 154 28.46 -20.35 5.87
C LYS A 154 29.83 -20.03 5.25
N ASP A 155 30.41 -18.87 5.55
CA ASP A 155 31.67 -18.41 4.96
C ASP A 155 32.69 -18.03 6.05
N ALA A 156 33.82 -18.75 6.07
CA ALA A 156 34.90 -18.56 7.03
C ALA A 156 35.49 -17.13 7.02
N ALA A 157 35.47 -16.45 5.88
CA ALA A 157 35.95 -15.07 5.78
C ALA A 157 34.96 -14.08 6.43
N ARG A 158 33.65 -14.33 6.28
CA ARG A 158 32.60 -13.48 6.87
C ARG A 158 32.56 -13.60 8.37
N ILE A 159 32.62 -14.83 8.91
CA ILE A 159 32.66 -15.03 10.36
C ILE A 159 33.91 -14.40 10.98
N SER A 160 35.08 -14.53 10.33
CA SER A 160 36.32 -13.87 10.79
C SER A 160 36.19 -12.35 10.80
N THR A 161 35.65 -11.76 9.74
CA THR A 161 35.41 -10.31 9.63
C THR A 161 34.41 -9.82 10.69
N PHE A 162 33.36 -10.60 10.95
CA PHE A 162 32.36 -10.30 11.96
C PHE A 162 32.95 -10.34 13.37
N GLN A 163 33.72 -11.38 13.69
CA GLN A 163 34.43 -11.50 14.98
C GLN A 163 35.42 -10.34 15.20
N ALA A 164 36.18 -9.95 14.17
CA ALA A 164 37.08 -8.81 14.25
C ALA A 164 36.32 -7.50 14.55
N SER A 165 35.14 -7.32 13.94
CA SER A 165 34.27 -6.16 14.18
C SER A 165 33.73 -6.14 15.62
N ILE A 166 33.36 -7.30 16.17
CA ILE A 166 32.99 -7.42 17.59
C ILE A 166 34.17 -7.02 18.48
N ALA A 167 35.35 -7.59 18.24
CA ALA A 167 36.55 -7.31 19.00
C ALA A 167 36.93 -5.82 18.99
N ALA A 168 36.80 -5.15 17.86
CA ALA A 168 37.02 -3.71 17.75
C ALA A 168 36.01 -2.90 18.59
N ARG A 169 34.76 -3.35 18.72
CA ARG A 169 33.70 -2.62 19.41
C ARG A 169 33.67 -2.85 20.92
N VAL A 170 33.86 -4.08 21.39
CA VAL A 170 33.77 -4.42 22.82
C VAL A 170 35.14 -4.61 23.50
N GLY A 171 36.21 -4.59 22.72
CA GLY A 171 37.58 -4.84 23.15
C GLY A 171 37.94 -6.33 23.20
N PRO A 172 39.21 -6.68 23.00
CA PRO A 172 39.67 -8.07 22.82
C PRO A 172 39.40 -8.97 24.03
N LYS A 173 39.49 -8.43 25.26
CA LYS A 173 39.18 -9.18 26.50
C LYS A 173 37.72 -9.66 26.57
N LYS A 174 36.77 -8.82 26.15
CA LYS A 174 35.34 -9.17 26.17
C LYS A 174 34.98 -10.04 24.96
N ALA A 175 35.59 -9.80 23.81
CA ALA A 175 35.34 -10.57 22.60
C ALA A 175 35.82 -12.03 22.70
N ALA A 176 36.88 -12.32 23.44
CA ALA A 176 37.36 -13.69 23.68
C ALA A 176 36.29 -14.62 24.29
N GLY A 177 35.35 -14.06 25.06
CA GLY A 177 34.22 -14.80 25.64
C GLY A 177 32.98 -14.92 24.73
N ILE A 178 33.02 -14.36 23.52
CA ILE A 178 31.90 -14.28 22.56
C ILE A 178 32.33 -14.80 21.18
N THR A 179 33.28 -15.73 21.16
CA THR A 179 33.75 -16.35 19.91
C THR A 179 32.68 -17.27 19.35
N ILE A 180 32.16 -16.95 18.17
CA ILE A 180 31.14 -17.74 17.48
C ILE A 180 31.84 -18.85 16.69
N THR A 181 31.49 -20.10 16.96
CA THR A 181 31.98 -21.28 16.21
C THR A 181 30.87 -21.84 15.33
N ASN A 182 31.25 -22.39 14.17
CA ASN A 182 30.35 -23.13 13.29
C ASN A 182 30.11 -24.55 13.80
#